data_AF-A0A554J204-F1
#
_entry.id   AF-A0A554J204-F1
#
_cell.length_a   1.000
_cell.length_b   1.000
_cell.length_c   1.000
_cell.angle_alpha   90.00
_cell.angle_beta   90.00
_cell.angle_gamma   90.00
#
_symmetry.space_group_name_H-M   'P 1'
#
loop_
_entity.id
_entity.type
_entity.pdbx_description
1 polymer ?
#
loop_
_entity_poly.entity_id
_entity_poly.type
_entity_poly.pdbx_seq_one_letter_code
_entity_poly.pdbx_strand_id
1 'polypeptide(L)' 'NGHTKSGEEVWRSKRFPYLQAKDDPYGGGAFAGHGTGMSARGAVGFARKDNWDYRKILTYYFTSVKLEKAY' A
#
# COMPACT_ATOMS: atom_id res chain seq x y z
N ASN A 1 12.10 1.80 -7.06
CA ASN A 1 11.74 3.12 -6.55
C ASN A 1 10.76 2.82 -5.45
N GLY A 2 11.21 2.91 -4.19
CA GLY A 2 10.48 2.43 -3.01
C GLY A 2 9.24 3.26 -2.72
N HIS A 3 8.24 3.14 -3.60
CA HIS A 3 6.93 3.72 -3.51
C HIS A 3 5.94 2.82 -4.28
N THR A 4 4.66 2.94 -3.98
CA THR A 4 3.56 2.35 -4.75
C THR A 4 3.00 3.38 -5.74
N LYS A 5 2.32 2.92 -6.79
CA LYS A 5 1.60 3.76 -7.75
C LYS A 5 0.16 3.94 -7.33
N SER A 6 -0.40 5.10 -7.64
CA SER A 6 -1.84 5.35 -7.52
C SER A 6 -2.63 4.59 -8.59
N GLY A 7 -3.94 4.47 -8.37
CA GLY A 7 -4.85 3.93 -9.38
C GLY A 7 -5.01 4.85 -10.59
N GLU A 8 -4.83 6.15 -10.42
CA GLU A 8 -4.86 7.11 -11.53
C GLU A 8 -3.66 6.92 -12.46
N GLU A 9 -2.47 6.66 -11.92
CA GLU A 9 -1.28 6.40 -12.75
C GLU A 9 -1.38 5.11 -13.55
N VAL A 10 -1.95 4.04 -12.96
CA VAL A 10 -2.01 2.72 -13.60
C VAL A 10 -3.21 2.57 -14.52
N TRP A 11 -4.38 3.12 -14.15
CA TRP A 11 -5.63 2.94 -14.89
C TRP A 11 -6.22 4.23 -15.46
N ARG A 12 -5.54 5.37 -15.34
CA ARG A 12 -6.02 6.69 -15.80
C ARG A 12 -7.40 7.03 -15.26
N SER A 13 -7.69 6.58 -14.03
CA SER A 13 -9.00 6.70 -13.41
C SER A 13 -8.91 7.16 -11.96
N LYS A 14 -9.74 8.14 -11.62
CA LYS A 14 -9.93 8.63 -10.24
C LYS A 14 -10.94 7.81 -9.44
N ARG A 15 -11.45 6.70 -9.99
CA ARG A 15 -12.45 5.83 -9.34
C ARG A 15 -11.95 5.16 -8.07
N PHE A 16 -10.64 5.12 -7.85
CA PHE A 16 -10.02 4.43 -6.73
C PHE A 16 -9.34 5.41 -5.76
N PRO A 17 -10.11 6.22 -5.00
CA PRO A 17 -9.55 7.23 -4.11
C PRO A 17 -8.69 6.61 -3.00
N TYR A 18 -8.92 5.34 -2.65
CA TYR A 18 -8.14 4.58 -1.68
C TYR A 18 -6.79 4.06 -2.22
N LEU A 19 -6.57 4.09 -3.54
CA LEU A 19 -5.31 3.68 -4.18
C LEU A 19 -4.47 4.92 -4.53
N GLN A 20 -3.83 5.50 -3.52
CA GLN A 20 -2.88 6.59 -3.70
C GLN A 20 -1.45 6.05 -3.71
N ALA A 21 -0.54 6.76 -4.39
CA ALA A 21 0.89 6.49 -4.27
C ALA A 21 1.33 6.69 -2.81
N LYS A 22 2.14 5.75 -2.30
CA LYS A 22 2.68 5.77 -0.94
C LYS A 22 4.16 5.49 -0.99
N ASP A 23 4.91 6.07 -0.07
CA ASP A 23 6.29 5.64 0.14
C ASP A 23 6.32 4.17 0.59
N ASP A 24 7.34 3.46 0.15
CA ASP A 24 7.52 2.06 0.47
C ASP A 24 9.02 1.74 0.56
N PRO A 25 9.68 2.19 1.64
CA PRO A 25 11.13 2.04 1.82
C PRO A 25 11.56 0.57 1.87
N TYR A 26 10.64 -0.35 2.15
CA TYR A 26 10.92 -1.79 2.25
C TYR A 26 10.48 -2.59 1.02
N GLY A 27 9.68 -2.01 0.11
CA GLY A 27 9.21 -2.67 -1.12
C GLY A 27 10.29 -2.95 -2.16
N GLY A 28 11.30 -2.09 -2.21
CA GLY A 28 12.46 -2.22 -3.10
C GLY A 28 12.36 -1.48 -4.44
N GLY A 29 13.26 -1.84 -5.35
CA GLY A 29 13.52 -1.11 -6.60
C GLY A 29 12.53 -1.37 -7.74
N ALA A 30 12.18 -2.63 -7.96
CA ALA A 30 11.38 -3.07 -9.10
C ALA A 30 10.02 -3.60 -8.63
N PHE A 31 8.96 -3.29 -9.39
CA PHE A 31 7.64 -3.83 -9.14
C PHE A 31 7.55 -5.26 -9.67
N ALA A 32 7.33 -6.23 -8.77
CA ALA A 32 6.89 -7.57 -9.12
C ALA A 32 5.35 -7.61 -9.07
N GLY A 33 4.71 -7.00 -10.07
CA GLY A 33 3.26 -6.80 -10.16
C GLY A 33 2.88 -5.41 -10.64
N HIS A 34 1.60 -5.03 -10.54
CA HIS A 34 1.08 -3.74 -11.02
C HIS A 34 1.63 -2.53 -10.22
N GLY A 35 2.14 -2.78 -9.01
CA GLY A 35 2.73 -1.75 -8.15
C GLY A 35 1.72 -0.85 -7.42
N THR A 36 0.44 -1.21 -7.41
CA THR A 36 -0.64 -0.40 -6.81
C THR A 36 -1.21 -1.06 -5.56
N GLY A 37 -1.57 -0.24 -4.57
CA GLY A 37 -2.14 -0.71 -3.30
C GLY A 37 -1.05 -1.14 -2.33
N MET A 38 -1.18 -2.35 -1.77
CA MET A 38 -0.25 -2.86 -0.76
C MET A 38 0.92 -3.62 -1.39
N SER A 39 2.13 -3.27 -0.95
CA SER A 39 3.35 -4.03 -1.22
C SER A 39 3.54 -5.10 -0.16
N ALA A 40 3.61 -6.38 -0.56
CA ALA A 40 3.80 -7.48 0.38
C ALA A 40 5.16 -7.41 1.10
N ARG A 41 6.23 -7.12 0.35
CA ARG A 41 7.57 -6.93 0.94
C ARG A 41 7.60 -5.71 1.85
N GLY A 42 6.95 -4.63 1.41
CA GLY A 42 6.77 -3.41 2.18
C GLY A 42 6.09 -3.65 3.53
N ALA A 43 4.94 -4.33 3.51
CA ALA A 43 4.20 -4.75 4.70
C ALA A 43 5.03 -5.60 5.66
N VAL A 44 5.80 -6.58 5.16
CA VAL A 44 6.72 -7.37 5.98
C VAL A 44 7.81 -6.51 6.61
N GLY A 45 8.33 -5.52 5.87
CA GLY A 45 9.30 -4.55 6.39
C GLY A 45 8.72 -3.70 7.52
N PHE A 46 7.56 -3.09 7.31
CA PHE A 46 6.87 -2.30 8.33
C PHE A 46 6.55 -3.13 9.58
N ALA A 47 6.12 -4.39 9.42
CA ALA A 47 5.85 -5.27 10.55
C ALA A 47 7.12 -5.62 11.33
N ARG A 48 8.20 -6.01 10.64
CA ARG A 48 9.42 -6.52 11.30
C ARG A 48 10.35 -5.42 11.82
N LYS A 49 10.42 -4.28 11.13
CA LYS A 49 11.39 -3.22 11.43
C LYS A 49 10.78 -2.08 12.22
N ASP A 50 9.53 -1.73 11.93
CA ASP A 50 8.85 -0.60 12.57
C ASP A 50 7.79 -1.04 13.59
N ASN A 51 7.62 -2.35 13.77
CA ASN A 51 6.65 -2.96 14.67
C ASN A 51 5.20 -2.51 14.39
N TRP A 52 4.87 -2.28 13.12
CA TRP A 52 3.50 -1.93 12.73
C TRP A 52 2.61 -3.17 12.78
N ASP A 53 1.41 -3.00 13.32
CA ASP A 53 0.37 -4.01 13.24
C ASP A 53 -0.31 -4.01 11.86
N TYR A 54 -1.13 -5.03 11.61
CA TYR A 54 -1.86 -5.15 10.35
C TYR A 54 -2.82 -3.97 10.12
N ARG A 55 -3.35 -3.35 11.19
CA ARG A 55 -4.29 -2.24 11.08
C ARG A 55 -3.60 -1.03 10.48
N LYS A 56 -2.44 -0.67 11.02
CA LYS A 56 -1.62 0.45 10.54
C LYS A 56 -1.09 0.20 9.14
N ILE A 57 -0.67 -1.04 8.84
CA ILE A 57 -0.20 -1.40 7.49
C ILE A 57 -1.33 -1.24 6.46
N LEU A 58 -2.54 -1.75 6.75
CA LEU A 58 -3.68 -1.63 5.85
C LEU A 58 -4.10 -0.17 5.63
N THR A 59 -4.23 0.61 6.70
CA THR A 59 -4.66 2.02 6.60
C THR A 59 -3.57 2.94 6.02
N TYR A 60 -2.31 2.51 6.04
CA TYR A 60 -1.23 3.21 5.36
C TYR A 60 -1.31 3.04 3.83
N TYR A 61 -1.39 1.79 3.35
CA TYR A 61 -1.42 1.50 1.92
C TYR A 61 -2.76 1.86 1.26
N PHE A 62 -3.86 1.82 2.01
CA PHE A 62 -5.18 2.14 1.50
C PHE A 62 -5.70 3.42 2.17
N THR A 63 -5.67 4.53 1.43
CA THR A 63 -6.00 5.86 1.96
C THR A 63 -7.46 5.95 2.40
N SER A 64 -7.69 6.47 3.61
CA SER A 64 -9.03 6.75 4.17
C SER A 64 -9.97 5.53 4.25
N VAL A 65 -9.43 4.31 4.31
CA VAL A 65 -10.25 3.12 4.53
C VAL A 65 -10.57 2.91 6.01
N LYS A 66 -11.65 2.18 6.27
CA LYS A 66 -12.04 1.69 7.59
C LYS A 66 -11.91 0.17 7.63
N LEU A 67 -11.53 -0.36 8.78
CA LEU A 67 -11.50 -1.80 9.03
C LEU A 67 -12.77 -2.19 9.77
N GLU A 68 -13.54 -3.08 9.18
CA GLU A 68 -14.79 -3.58 9.76
C GLU A 68 -14.69 -5.10 9.95
N LYS A 69 -15.29 -5.58 11.04
CA LYS A 69 -15.46 -7.03 11.23
C LYS A 69 -16.62 -7.48 10.36
N ALA A 70 -16.42 -8.53 9.59
CA ALA A 70 -17.46 -9.06 8.71
C ALA A 70 -18.54 -9.86 9.47
N TYR A 71 -18.21 -10.36 10.67
CA TYR A 71 -19.07 -11.17 11.52
C TYR A 71 -18.61 -11.11 12.99
#